data_AF-A0ABF7PT80-F1
#
_entry.id   AF-A0ABF7PT80-F1
#
_cell.length_a   1.000
_cell.length_b   1.000
_cell.length_c   1.000
_cell.angle_alpha   90.00
_cell.angle_beta   90.00
_cell.angle_gamma   90.00
#
_symmetry.space_group_name_H-M   'P 1'
#
loop_
_entity.id
_entity.type
_entity.pdbx_description
1 polymer ?
#
loop_
_entity_poly.entity_id
_entity_poly.type
_entity_poly.pdbx_seq_one_letter_code
_entity_poly.pdbx_strand_id
1 'polypeptide(L)'
;MYIYDNLYRNSDEHSLEQTQKMCIYSWLILASLIITIVWLVYGVVELGYYIPEIATLFTILGLLTGLFAVVGKVNGMNLSIAIDAFKNGAKDLLPVCLIIGFAYGLIYLMGGSNPEDYTMLNTILHYASEIISGTNQYVSALGMFFFQSIFNFFVTSGSGQAALTMPIMSLLADLTGLSRQIAVLAFQIGDGWTHCIMPTSATLIAALGVARIPYGLWLKFIFKFYLYLMTLSSIMVVICLYWV
;
A
#
# COMPACT_ATOMS: atom_id res chain seq x y z
N MET A 1 13.28 -17.59 -2.85
CA MET A 1 12.06 -17.91 -3.60
C MET A 1 11.90 -19.42 -3.75
N TYR A 2 12.85 -20.12 -4.40
CA TYR A 2 12.81 -21.59 -4.55
C TYR A 2 12.74 -22.41 -3.24
N ILE A 3 13.29 -21.92 -2.12
CA ILE A 3 13.25 -22.64 -0.83
C ILE A 3 11.84 -22.58 -0.20
N TYR A 4 11.15 -21.43 -0.31
CA TYR A 4 9.78 -21.29 0.16
C TYR A 4 8.80 -22.02 -0.76
N ASP A 5 9.04 -21.97 -2.06
CA ASP A 5 8.27 -22.71 -3.07
C ASP A 5 8.38 -24.24 -2.85
N ASN A 6 9.58 -24.75 -2.57
CA ASN A 6 9.77 -26.16 -2.21
C ASN A 6 9.20 -26.53 -0.83
N LEU A 7 9.12 -25.60 0.13
CA LEU A 7 8.46 -25.85 1.42
C LEU A 7 6.95 -26.08 1.25
N TYR A 8 6.29 -25.34 0.37
CA TYR A 8 4.86 -25.54 0.05
C TYR A 8 4.61 -26.69 -0.93
N ARG A 9 5.57 -26.99 -1.80
CA ARG A 9 5.48 -28.10 -2.76
C ARG A 9 5.77 -29.47 -2.12
N ASN A 10 6.56 -29.52 -1.06
CA ASN A 10 6.89 -30.75 -0.31
C ASN A 10 6.08 -30.91 0.99
N SER A 11 5.26 -29.92 1.38
CA SER A 11 4.20 -30.15 2.36
C SER A 11 3.07 -30.93 1.67
N ASP A 12 3.16 -32.26 1.72
CA ASP A 12 2.17 -33.23 1.23
C ASP A 12 0.81 -33.14 2.00
N GLU A 13 0.23 -31.95 2.17
CA GLU A 13 -1.07 -31.74 2.82
C GLU A 13 -2.20 -31.33 1.86
N HIS A 14 -1.91 -31.14 0.57
CA HIS A 14 -2.93 -30.93 -0.45
C HIS A 14 -2.71 -31.85 -1.66
N SER A 15 -2.91 -33.15 -1.45
CA SER A 15 -3.57 -33.92 -2.49
C SER A 15 -4.91 -33.23 -2.75
N LEU A 16 -4.99 -32.46 -3.82
CA LEU A 16 -6.26 -31.93 -4.31
C LEU A 16 -7.10 -33.15 -4.66
N GLU A 17 -7.92 -33.64 -3.72
CA GLU A 17 -9.05 -34.51 -4.02
C GLU A 17 -10.02 -33.68 -4.86
N GLN A 18 -9.73 -33.70 -6.16
CA GLN A 18 -10.32 -32.88 -7.18
C GLN A 18 -11.67 -33.48 -7.58
N THR A 19 -12.59 -33.68 -6.63
CA THR A 19 -14.00 -33.99 -6.93
C THR A 19 -14.96 -33.64 -5.78
N GLN A 20 -14.71 -32.55 -5.05
CA GLN A 20 -15.69 -32.10 -4.06
C GLN A 20 -16.83 -31.33 -4.75
N LYS A 21 -18.05 -31.90 -4.75
CA LYS A 21 -19.25 -31.21 -5.27
C LYS A 21 -19.46 -29.92 -4.47
N MET A 22 -19.34 -28.78 -5.15
CA MET A 22 -19.65 -27.46 -4.59
C MET A 22 -21.09 -27.43 -4.08
N CYS A 23 -21.25 -27.24 -2.77
CA CYS A 23 -22.57 -27.13 -2.15
C CYS A 23 -23.15 -25.74 -2.43
N ILE A 24 -24.46 -25.56 -2.25
CA ILE A 24 -25.14 -24.25 -2.42
C ILE A 24 -24.48 -23.15 -1.56
N TYR A 25 -23.95 -23.52 -0.39
CA TYR A 25 -23.24 -22.63 0.53
C TYR A 25 -21.87 -22.19 0.02
N SER A 26 -21.16 -23.02 -0.75
CA SER A 26 -19.91 -22.63 -1.42
C SER A 26 -20.18 -21.54 -2.47
N TRP A 27 -21.30 -21.64 -3.17
CA TRP A 27 -21.77 -20.61 -4.09
C TRP A 27 -22.19 -19.32 -3.37
N LEU A 28 -22.84 -19.42 -2.20
CA LEU A 28 -23.16 -18.25 -1.38
C LEU A 28 -21.90 -17.52 -0.87
N ILE A 29 -20.86 -18.25 -0.47
CA ILE A 29 -19.57 -17.68 -0.10
C ILE A 29 -18.97 -16.90 -1.28
N LEU A 30 -18.94 -17.51 -2.47
CA LEU A 30 -18.42 -16.87 -3.67
C LEU A 30 -19.25 -15.63 -4.06
N ALA A 31 -20.58 -15.72 -3.98
CA ALA A 31 -21.47 -14.61 -4.24
C ALA A 31 -21.24 -13.46 -3.26
N SER A 32 -21.06 -13.76 -1.97
CA SER A 32 -20.78 -12.74 -0.95
C SER A 32 -19.46 -12.01 -1.23
N LEU A 33 -18.42 -12.72 -1.68
CA LEU A 33 -17.17 -12.11 -2.11
C LEU A 33 -17.37 -11.15 -3.29
N ILE A 34 -18.09 -11.59 -4.33
CA ILE A 34 -18.34 -10.76 -5.52
C ILE A 34 -19.14 -9.52 -5.15
N ILE A 35 -20.21 -9.66 -4.36
CA ILE A 35 -21.04 -8.54 -3.89
C ILE A 35 -20.18 -7.55 -3.11
N THR A 36 -19.33 -8.04 -2.20
CA THR A 36 -18.43 -7.20 -1.41
C THR A 36 -17.43 -6.44 -2.29
N ILE A 37 -16.89 -7.06 -3.34
CA ILE A 37 -15.99 -6.38 -4.30
C ILE A 37 -16.74 -5.28 -5.05
N VAL A 38 -17.93 -5.57 -5.58
CA VAL A 38 -18.75 -4.57 -6.29
C VAL A 38 -19.12 -3.41 -5.37
N TRP A 39 -19.52 -3.72 -4.13
CA TRP A 39 -19.83 -2.71 -3.13
C TRP A 39 -18.61 -1.90 -2.71
N LEU A 40 -17.43 -2.52 -2.59
CA LEU A 40 -16.19 -1.81 -2.30
C LEU A 40 -15.87 -0.78 -3.38
N VAL A 41 -15.99 -1.16 -4.66
CA VAL A 41 -15.75 -0.22 -5.77
C VAL A 41 -16.73 0.94 -5.70
N TYR A 42 -18.03 0.67 -5.53
CA TYR A 42 -19.03 1.72 -5.38
C TYR A 42 -18.79 2.60 -4.14
N GLY A 43 -18.47 1.99 -3.00
CA GLY A 43 -18.22 2.69 -1.74
C GLY A 43 -16.99 3.59 -1.80
N VAL A 44 -15.92 3.16 -2.47
CA VAL A 44 -14.73 3.99 -2.65
C VAL A 44 -14.97 5.14 -3.63
N VAL A 45 -15.66 4.88 -4.75
CA VAL A 45 -15.85 5.88 -5.82
C VAL A 45 -16.92 6.92 -5.47
N GLU A 46 -18.08 6.50 -4.98
CA GLU A 46 -19.23 7.39 -4.77
C GLU A 46 -19.37 7.84 -3.32
N LEU A 47 -19.11 6.95 -2.35
CA LEU A 47 -19.31 7.23 -0.93
C LEU A 47 -18.02 7.70 -0.23
N GLY A 48 -16.89 7.71 -0.93
CA GLY A 48 -15.60 8.12 -0.38
C GLY A 48 -15.10 7.25 0.77
N TYR A 49 -15.41 5.94 0.76
CA TYR A 49 -14.97 5.01 1.79
C TYR A 49 -13.44 5.05 1.97
N TYR A 50 -13.02 5.16 3.22
CA TYR A 50 -11.62 5.17 3.60
C TYR A 50 -11.28 3.91 4.41
N ILE A 51 -10.13 3.91 5.08
CA ILE A 51 -9.61 2.74 5.79
C ILE A 51 -10.63 2.12 6.77
N PRO A 52 -11.34 2.88 7.62
CA PRO A 52 -12.30 2.31 8.57
C PRO A 52 -13.48 1.58 7.90
N GLU A 53 -14.06 2.18 6.85
CA GLU A 53 -15.20 1.62 6.13
C GLU A 53 -14.81 0.35 5.37
N ILE A 54 -13.64 0.37 4.71
CA ILE A 54 -13.09 -0.79 4.01
C ILE A 54 -12.81 -1.93 5.00
N ALA A 55 -12.20 -1.63 6.15
CA ALA A 55 -11.94 -2.62 7.19
C ALA A 55 -13.24 -3.26 7.71
N THR A 56 -14.28 -2.46 7.92
CA THR A 56 -15.60 -2.93 8.36
C THR A 56 -16.24 -3.86 7.34
N LEU A 57 -16.17 -3.49 6.06
CA LEU A 57 -16.72 -4.26 4.95
C LEU A 57 -16.04 -5.64 4.81
N PHE A 58 -14.71 -5.71 4.92
CA PHE A 58 -14.00 -6.99 4.93
C PHE A 58 -14.26 -7.81 6.20
N THR A 59 -14.47 -7.16 7.34
CA THR A 59 -14.86 -7.83 8.59
C THR A 59 -16.24 -8.48 8.46
N ILE A 60 -17.21 -7.77 7.89
CA ILE A 60 -18.55 -8.30 7.60
C ILE A 60 -18.47 -9.48 6.63
N LEU A 61 -17.68 -9.36 5.56
CA LEU A 61 -17.44 -10.48 4.64
C LEU A 61 -16.85 -11.71 5.36
N GLY A 62 -15.86 -11.52 6.22
CA GLY A 62 -15.27 -12.60 7.01
C GLY A 62 -16.29 -13.30 7.92
N LEU A 63 -17.15 -12.53 8.58
CA LEU A 63 -18.23 -13.06 9.42
C LEU A 63 -19.29 -13.81 8.60
N LEU A 64 -19.72 -13.26 7.46
CA LEU A 64 -20.71 -13.88 6.58
C LEU A 64 -20.19 -15.18 5.97
N THR A 65 -18.95 -15.17 5.47
CA THR A 65 -18.33 -16.36 4.90
C THR A 65 -18.13 -17.44 5.96
N GLY A 66 -17.70 -17.08 7.18
CA GLY A 66 -17.65 -17.99 8.33
C GLY A 66 -19.01 -18.56 8.73
N LEU A 67 -20.08 -17.76 8.67
CA LEU A 67 -21.44 -18.23 8.96
C LEU A 67 -21.93 -19.23 7.91
N PHE A 68 -21.81 -18.91 6.62
CA PHE A 68 -22.23 -19.81 5.53
C PHE A 68 -21.43 -21.11 5.52
N ALA A 69 -20.14 -21.03 5.83
CA ALA A 69 -19.25 -22.16 6.04
C ALA A 69 -19.77 -23.14 7.11
N VAL A 70 -20.12 -22.63 8.28
CA VAL A 70 -20.58 -23.44 9.43
C VAL A 70 -21.98 -24.00 9.21
N VAL A 71 -22.93 -23.18 8.72
CA VAL A 71 -24.31 -23.62 8.46
C VAL A 71 -24.36 -24.67 7.36
N GLY A 72 -23.58 -24.47 6.29
CA GLY A 72 -23.50 -25.40 5.19
C GLY A 72 -22.68 -26.66 5.47
N LYS A 73 -22.02 -26.74 6.64
CA LYS A 73 -20.98 -27.73 6.97
C LYS A 73 -20.03 -27.94 5.80
N VAL A 74 -19.68 -26.84 5.12
CA VAL A 74 -18.84 -26.89 3.93
C VAL A 74 -17.49 -27.45 4.37
N ASN A 75 -17.05 -28.54 3.75
CA ASN A 75 -15.82 -29.25 4.11
C ASN A 75 -15.76 -29.69 5.58
N GLY A 76 -16.90 -29.98 6.21
CA GLY A 76 -16.94 -30.40 7.62
C GLY A 76 -16.63 -29.28 8.61
N MET A 77 -16.70 -28.01 8.19
CA MET A 77 -16.48 -26.87 9.08
C MET A 77 -17.52 -26.82 10.19
N ASN A 78 -17.00 -26.69 11.41
CA ASN A 78 -17.77 -26.42 12.63
C ASN A 78 -17.40 -25.04 13.18
N LEU A 79 -18.20 -24.52 14.11
CA LEU A 79 -17.98 -23.21 14.72
C LEU A 79 -16.60 -23.07 15.37
N SER A 80 -16.10 -24.14 16.01
CA SER A 80 -14.75 -24.16 16.60
C SER A 80 -13.67 -23.93 15.54
N ILE A 81 -13.76 -24.64 14.41
CA ILE A 81 -12.80 -24.55 13.30
C ILE A 81 -12.81 -23.13 12.71
N ALA A 82 -13.99 -22.53 12.54
CA ALA A 82 -14.10 -21.16 12.05
C ALA A 82 -13.47 -20.14 13.01
N ILE A 83 -13.70 -20.30 14.33
CA ILE A 83 -13.09 -19.44 15.36
C ILE A 83 -11.57 -19.63 15.40
N ASP A 84 -11.08 -20.86 15.31
CA ASP A 84 -9.65 -21.15 15.32
C ASP A 84 -8.96 -20.62 14.05
N ALA A 85 -9.62 -20.71 12.89
CA ALA A 85 -9.16 -20.09 11.65
C ALA A 85 -9.05 -18.56 11.78
N PHE A 86 -10.06 -17.90 12.36
CA PHE A 86 -10.01 -16.46 12.63
C PHE A 86 -8.89 -16.07 13.58
N LYS A 87 -8.73 -16.82 14.69
CA LYS A 87 -7.63 -16.60 15.65
C LYS A 87 -6.26 -16.73 14.99
N ASN A 88 -6.08 -17.76 14.15
CA ASN A 88 -4.83 -17.98 13.43
C ASN A 88 -4.56 -16.85 12.43
N GLY A 89 -5.56 -16.41 11.67
CA GLY A 89 -5.44 -15.27 10.76
C GLY A 89 -5.10 -13.97 11.49
N ALA A 90 -5.75 -13.69 12.63
CA ALA A 90 -5.46 -12.53 13.45
C ALA A 90 -4.04 -12.59 14.05
N LYS A 91 -3.60 -13.77 14.49
CA LYS A 91 -2.24 -13.99 15.02
C LYS A 91 -1.17 -13.71 13.95
N ASP A 92 -1.40 -14.13 12.72
CA ASP A 92 -0.47 -13.90 11.61
C ASP A 92 -0.33 -12.39 11.27
N LEU A 93 -1.34 -11.57 11.58
CA LEU A 93 -1.32 -10.11 11.39
C LEU A 93 -0.78 -9.32 12.60
N LEU A 94 -0.66 -9.91 13.79
CA LEU A 94 -0.17 -9.19 14.98
C LEU A 94 1.23 -8.54 14.79
N PRO A 95 2.25 -9.24 14.24
CA PRO A 95 3.56 -8.64 14.01
C PRO A 95 3.49 -7.47 13.04
N VAL A 96 2.64 -7.56 12.01
CA VAL A 96 2.41 -6.50 11.03
C VAL A 96 1.84 -5.25 11.72
N CYS A 97 0.80 -5.42 12.54
CA CYS A 97 0.18 -4.30 13.25
C CYS A 97 1.16 -3.58 14.19
N LEU A 98 2.05 -4.31 14.86
CA LEU A 98 3.08 -3.72 15.72
C LEU A 98 4.08 -2.88 14.92
N ILE A 99 4.57 -3.40 13.79
CA ILE A 99 5.50 -2.67 12.91
C ILE A 99 4.85 -1.38 12.38
N ILE A 100 3.59 -1.45 11.94
CA ILE A 100 2.83 -0.29 11.48
C ILE A 100 2.68 0.73 12.63
N GLY A 101 2.34 0.28 13.84
CA GLY A 101 2.24 1.13 15.02
C GLY A 101 3.54 1.88 15.34
N PHE A 102 4.69 1.19 15.27
CA PHE A 102 6.00 1.84 15.45
C PHE A 102 6.30 2.86 14.35
N ALA A 103 5.97 2.55 13.09
CA ALA A 103 6.15 3.48 11.98
C ALA A 103 5.36 4.79 12.18
N TYR A 104 4.08 4.69 12.59
CA TYR A 104 3.28 5.87 12.92
C TYR A 104 3.78 6.60 14.18
N GLY A 105 4.30 5.86 15.17
CA GLY A 105 4.92 6.45 16.35
C GLY A 105 6.14 7.32 16.02
N LEU A 106 6.95 6.94 15.03
CA LEU A 106 8.08 7.74 14.55
C LEU A 106 7.61 9.07 13.95
N ILE A 107 6.54 9.07 13.17
CA ILE A 107 5.95 10.31 12.61
C ILE A 107 5.56 11.26 13.74
N TYR A 108 4.93 10.73 14.79
CA TYR A 108 4.54 11.53 15.96
C TYR A 108 5.76 12.08 16.72
N LEU A 109 6.81 11.27 16.89
CA LEU A 109 8.07 11.70 17.51
C LEU A 109 8.75 12.82 16.71
N MET A 110 8.60 12.83 15.39
CA MET A 110 9.11 13.86 14.48
C MET A 110 8.32 15.18 14.51
N GLY A 111 7.35 15.31 15.42
CA GLY A 111 6.48 16.48 15.55
C GLY A 111 5.14 16.33 14.84
N GLY A 112 4.85 15.17 14.26
CA GLY A 112 3.63 14.92 13.50
C GLY A 112 3.75 15.28 12.02
N SER A 113 2.62 15.20 11.33
CA SER A 113 2.50 15.41 9.88
C SER A 113 1.58 16.58 9.54
N ASN A 114 1.43 17.54 10.46
CA ASN A 114 0.63 18.73 10.23
C ASN A 114 1.48 19.78 9.47
N PRO A 115 1.01 20.34 8.34
CA PRO A 115 1.78 21.32 7.58
C PRO A 115 2.07 22.63 8.35
N GLU A 116 1.24 22.97 9.32
CA GLU A 116 1.32 24.25 10.05
C GLU A 116 2.30 24.23 11.24
N ASP A 117 2.69 23.03 11.69
CA ASP A 117 3.51 22.87 12.88
C ASP A 117 5.02 22.91 12.54
N TYR A 118 5.85 23.35 13.49
CA TYR A 118 7.31 23.29 13.36
C TYR A 118 7.81 21.85 13.60
N THR A 119 7.71 21.02 12.55
CA THR A 119 8.09 19.60 12.60
C THR A 119 9.41 19.35 11.88
N MET A 120 10.09 18.25 12.24
CA MET A 120 11.28 17.80 11.50
C MET A 120 10.93 17.54 10.02
N LEU A 121 9.71 17.06 9.78
CA LEU A 121 9.18 16.77 8.46
C LEU A 121 9.10 18.03 7.58
N ASN A 122 8.53 19.11 8.12
CA ASN A 122 8.41 20.40 7.44
C ASN A 122 9.78 21.06 7.24
N THR A 123 10.73 20.81 8.14
CA THR A 123 12.11 21.31 8.01
C THR A 123 12.85 20.64 6.84
N ILE A 124 12.74 19.31 6.71
CA ILE A 124 13.30 18.56 5.57
C ILE A 124 12.69 19.04 4.25
N LEU A 125 11.37 19.23 4.23
CA LEU A 125 10.64 19.73 3.06
C LEU A 125 11.08 21.14 2.65
N HIS A 126 11.29 22.04 3.62
CA HIS A 126 11.78 23.40 3.37
C HIS A 126 13.18 23.40 2.72
N TYR A 127 14.15 22.69 3.33
CA TYR A 127 15.50 22.63 2.79
C TYR A 127 15.56 21.92 1.42
N ALA A 128 14.77 20.86 1.22
CA ALA A 128 14.69 20.21 -0.07
C ALA A 128 14.14 21.15 -1.15
N SER A 129 13.12 21.95 -0.82
CA SER A 129 12.59 22.97 -1.72
C SER A 129 13.63 24.03 -2.05
N GLU A 130 14.44 24.48 -1.08
CA GLU A 130 15.52 25.45 -1.33
C GLU A 130 16.58 24.87 -2.29
N ILE A 131 17.00 23.61 -2.10
CA ILE A 131 18.00 22.96 -2.96
C ILE A 131 17.49 22.84 -4.40
N ILE A 132 16.20 22.55 -4.56
CA ILE A 132 15.59 22.43 -5.89
C ILE A 132 15.35 23.82 -6.51
N SER A 133 15.10 24.84 -5.69
CA SER A 133 14.86 26.20 -6.16
C SER A 133 16.09 26.76 -6.88
N GLY A 134 15.87 27.41 -8.03
CA GLY A 134 16.95 27.99 -8.83
C GLY A 134 17.74 26.99 -9.71
N THR A 135 17.35 25.72 -9.73
CA THR A 135 17.89 24.73 -10.68
C THR A 135 17.18 24.81 -12.04
N ASN A 136 17.76 24.18 -13.08
CA ASN A 136 17.11 24.06 -14.39
C ASN A 136 15.89 23.12 -14.31
N GLN A 137 14.86 23.37 -15.12
CA GLN A 137 13.61 22.61 -15.24
C GLN A 137 13.78 21.08 -15.19
N TYR A 138 14.77 20.53 -15.89
CA TYR A 138 15.07 19.08 -15.86
C TYR A 138 15.46 18.58 -14.48
N VAL A 139 16.36 19.30 -13.82
CA VAL A 139 16.84 18.97 -12.47
C VAL A 139 15.73 19.22 -11.46
N SER A 140 14.93 20.26 -11.64
CA SER A 140 13.80 20.54 -10.77
C SER A 140 12.73 19.45 -10.82
N ALA A 141 12.34 18.99 -12.01
CA ALA A 141 11.33 17.95 -12.17
C ALA A 141 11.79 16.59 -11.62
N LEU A 142 13.04 16.20 -11.88
CA LEU A 142 13.62 15.00 -11.28
C LEU A 142 13.82 15.15 -9.77
N GLY A 143 14.21 16.33 -9.31
CA GLY A 143 14.35 16.66 -7.90
C GLY A 143 13.04 16.51 -7.15
N MET A 144 11.94 17.05 -7.69
CA MET A 144 10.59 16.87 -7.14
C MET A 144 10.22 15.38 -7.09
N PHE A 145 10.45 14.63 -8.16
CA PHE A 145 10.16 13.21 -8.22
C PHE A 145 10.93 12.40 -7.15
N PHE A 146 12.25 12.54 -7.10
CA PHE A 146 13.07 11.81 -6.11
C PHE A 146 12.80 12.28 -4.68
N PHE A 147 12.55 13.57 -4.48
CA PHE A 147 12.15 14.08 -3.18
C PHE A 147 10.86 13.39 -2.71
N GLN A 148 9.82 13.33 -3.55
CA GLN A 148 8.56 12.69 -3.19
C GLN A 148 8.74 11.20 -2.88
N SER A 149 9.57 10.50 -3.66
CA SER A 149 9.91 9.10 -3.38
C SER A 149 10.63 8.93 -2.04
N ILE A 150 11.60 9.79 -1.71
CA ILE A 150 12.29 9.71 -0.41
C ILE A 150 11.35 10.08 0.73
N PHE A 151 10.52 11.11 0.52
CA PHE A 151 9.60 11.62 1.53
C PHE A 151 8.51 10.61 1.90
N ASN A 152 8.12 9.73 0.96
CA ASN A 152 7.21 8.61 1.20
C ASN A 152 7.74 7.67 2.31
N PHE A 153 9.05 7.63 2.58
CA PHE A 153 9.58 6.90 3.73
C PHE A 153 8.95 7.38 5.05
N PHE A 154 8.81 8.70 5.19
CA PHE A 154 8.32 9.34 6.41
C PHE A 154 6.81 9.47 6.43
N VAL A 155 6.17 9.73 5.28
CA VAL A 155 4.71 9.83 5.17
C VAL A 155 4.21 8.84 4.14
N THR A 156 3.60 7.75 4.59
CA THR A 156 3.13 6.68 3.71
C THR A 156 1.67 6.77 3.30
N SER A 157 1.00 7.86 3.68
CA SER A 157 -0.34 8.16 3.18
C SER A 157 -0.22 9.09 2.00
N GLY A 158 -0.57 8.63 0.79
CA GLY A 158 -0.51 9.47 -0.41
C GLY A 158 -1.34 10.75 -0.29
N SER A 159 -2.54 10.69 0.30
CA SER A 159 -3.37 11.87 0.53
C SER A 159 -2.76 12.84 1.55
N GLY A 160 -2.19 12.32 2.64
CA GLY A 160 -1.50 13.13 3.66
C GLY A 160 -0.20 13.74 3.14
N GLN A 161 0.57 12.97 2.39
CA GLN A 161 1.77 13.45 1.70
C GLN A 161 1.44 14.54 0.69
N ALA A 162 0.37 14.36 -0.10
CA ALA A 162 -0.08 15.37 -1.05
C ALA A 162 -0.47 16.68 -0.33
N ALA A 163 -1.24 16.60 0.75
CA ALA A 163 -1.66 17.76 1.52
C ALA A 163 -0.47 18.56 2.09
N LEU A 164 0.59 17.87 2.51
CA LEU A 164 1.82 18.48 3.02
C LEU A 164 2.72 19.06 1.93
N THR A 165 2.99 18.27 0.90
CA THR A 165 4.07 18.57 -0.05
C THR A 165 3.59 19.38 -1.24
N MET A 166 2.35 19.19 -1.71
CA MET A 166 1.87 19.81 -2.95
C MET A 166 1.79 21.33 -2.90
N PRO A 167 1.41 22.00 -1.79
CA PRO A 167 1.45 23.46 -1.73
C PRO A 167 2.85 24.00 -2.07
N ILE A 168 3.89 23.43 -1.45
CA ILE A 168 5.28 23.83 -1.68
C ILE A 168 5.76 23.42 -3.08
N MET A 169 5.46 22.19 -3.52
CA MET A 169 5.86 21.71 -4.86
C MET A 169 5.19 22.50 -5.99
N SER A 170 3.95 22.95 -5.81
CA SER A 170 3.26 23.79 -6.78
C SER A 170 3.88 25.18 -6.90
N LEU A 171 4.27 25.79 -5.77
CA LEU A 171 5.00 27.06 -5.76
C LEU A 171 6.38 26.92 -6.40
N LEU A 172 7.07 25.82 -6.09
CA LEU A 172 8.38 25.53 -6.65
C LEU A 172 8.32 25.24 -8.16
N ALA A 173 7.24 24.62 -8.64
CA ALA A 173 7.01 24.45 -10.06
C ALA A 173 6.87 25.80 -10.76
N ASP A 174 6.06 26.70 -10.20
CA ASP A 174 5.89 28.06 -10.74
C ASP A 174 7.23 28.83 -10.76
N LEU A 175 8.06 28.69 -9.72
CA LEU A 175 9.38 29.35 -9.62
C LEU A 175 10.43 28.79 -10.59
N THR A 176 10.37 27.50 -10.89
CA THR A 176 11.32 26.81 -11.78
C THR A 176 10.84 26.80 -13.25
N GLY A 177 9.67 27.39 -13.52
CA GLY A 177 9.07 27.43 -14.85
C GLY A 177 8.48 26.09 -15.30
N LEU A 178 8.18 25.19 -14.37
CA LEU A 178 7.48 23.93 -14.60
C LEU A 178 5.97 24.13 -14.47
N SER A 179 5.16 23.36 -15.21
CA SER A 179 3.73 23.33 -14.93
C SER A 179 3.45 22.58 -13.63
N ARG A 180 2.42 23.03 -12.91
CA ARG A 180 1.92 22.31 -11.72
C ARG A 180 1.51 20.87 -12.01
N GLN A 181 1.14 20.56 -13.25
CA GLN A 181 0.82 19.19 -13.70
C GLN A 181 2.06 18.28 -13.60
N ILE A 182 3.25 18.79 -13.92
CA ILE A 182 4.51 18.04 -13.75
C ILE A 182 4.78 17.79 -12.27
N ALA A 183 4.52 18.76 -11.39
CA ALA A 183 4.65 18.55 -9.94
C ALA A 183 3.67 17.47 -9.42
N VAL A 184 2.42 17.47 -9.89
CA VAL A 184 1.42 16.43 -9.56
C VAL A 184 1.86 15.06 -10.11
N LEU A 185 2.41 15.02 -11.33
CA LEU A 185 2.92 13.78 -11.94
C LEU A 185 4.12 13.22 -11.17
N ALA A 186 5.08 14.08 -10.83
CA ALA A 186 6.24 13.74 -10.01
C ALA A 186 5.82 13.18 -8.64
N PHE A 187 4.78 13.77 -8.02
CA PHE A 187 4.17 13.22 -6.81
C PHE A 187 3.54 11.84 -7.04
N GLN A 188 2.63 11.70 -8.00
CA GLN A 188 1.89 10.44 -8.23
C GLN A 188 2.82 9.26 -8.52
N ILE A 189 3.80 9.46 -9.39
CA ILE A 189 4.76 8.42 -9.77
C ILE A 189 5.77 8.19 -8.63
N GLY A 190 6.17 9.26 -7.95
CA GLY A 190 7.10 9.21 -6.83
C GLY A 190 6.55 8.44 -5.64
N ASP A 191 5.29 8.70 -5.26
CA ASP A 191 4.53 8.07 -4.17
C ASP A 191 4.09 6.63 -4.51
N GLY A 192 3.57 6.43 -5.73
CA GLY A 192 3.00 5.14 -6.14
C GLY A 192 4.02 4.00 -6.12
N TRP A 193 5.17 4.16 -6.77
CA TRP A 193 6.15 3.07 -6.88
C TRP A 193 6.90 2.78 -5.58
N THR A 194 7.06 3.78 -4.70
CA THR A 194 7.76 3.59 -3.43
C THR A 194 7.04 2.65 -2.47
N HIS A 195 5.72 2.54 -2.58
CA HIS A 195 4.96 1.56 -1.79
C HIS A 195 5.34 0.10 -2.07
N CYS A 196 6.03 -0.20 -3.17
CA CYS A 196 6.56 -1.55 -3.43
C CYS A 196 7.77 -1.92 -2.56
N ILE A 197 8.46 -0.92 -1.99
CA ILE A 197 9.69 -1.14 -1.20
C ILE A 197 9.62 -0.56 0.21
N MET A 198 8.79 0.45 0.48
CA MET A 198 8.85 1.17 1.75
C MET A 198 8.39 0.29 2.92
N PRO A 199 9.21 0.13 3.98
CA PRO A 199 8.84 -0.68 5.13
C PRO A 199 7.73 -0.02 5.98
N THR A 200 7.51 1.27 5.78
CA THR A 200 6.45 2.06 6.41
C THR A 200 5.10 1.91 5.69
N SER A 201 5.06 1.24 4.53
CA SER A 201 3.83 1.00 3.76
C SER A 201 3.00 -0.10 4.40
N ALA A 202 1.84 0.28 4.96
CA ALA A 202 0.95 -0.66 5.64
C ALA A 202 0.47 -1.78 4.70
N THR A 203 0.17 -1.45 3.45
CA THR A 203 -0.31 -2.43 2.45
C THR A 203 0.77 -3.43 2.09
N LEU A 204 2.03 -2.99 1.92
CA LEU A 204 3.15 -3.88 1.63
C LEU A 204 3.42 -4.84 2.80
N ILE A 205 3.56 -4.31 4.02
CA ILE A 205 3.87 -5.15 5.19
C ILE A 205 2.72 -6.11 5.49
N ALA A 206 1.46 -5.70 5.29
CA ALA A 206 0.31 -6.59 5.39
C ALA A 206 0.36 -7.72 4.35
N ALA A 207 0.60 -7.39 3.08
CA ALA A 207 0.69 -8.40 2.02
C ALA A 207 1.84 -9.40 2.27
N LEU A 208 3.02 -8.91 2.69
CA LEU A 208 4.16 -9.74 3.04
C LEU A 208 3.92 -10.62 4.26
N GLY A 209 3.21 -10.09 5.28
CA GLY A 209 2.82 -10.84 6.47
C GLY A 209 1.89 -12.00 6.13
N VAL A 210 0.85 -11.74 5.33
CA VAL A 210 -0.09 -12.77 4.86
C VAL A 210 0.62 -13.82 3.99
N ALA A 211 1.50 -13.38 3.09
CA ALA A 211 2.28 -14.28 2.23
C ALA A 211 3.41 -15.01 2.99
N ARG A 212 3.66 -14.68 4.26
CA ARG A 212 4.77 -15.18 5.09
C ARG A 212 6.15 -14.98 4.44
N ILE A 213 6.32 -13.86 3.73
CA ILE A 213 7.58 -13.51 3.07
C ILE A 213 8.33 -12.49 3.93
N PRO A 214 9.57 -12.78 4.36
CA PRO A 214 10.34 -11.80 5.12
C PRO A 214 10.69 -10.59 4.24
N TYR A 215 10.52 -9.37 4.78
CA TYR A 215 10.75 -8.11 4.07
C TYR A 215 12.13 -8.04 3.40
N GLY A 216 13.19 -8.49 4.07
CA GLY A 216 14.54 -8.47 3.49
C GLY A 216 14.70 -9.36 2.24
N LEU A 217 13.92 -10.44 2.13
CA LEU A 217 13.90 -11.28 0.93
C LEU A 217 13.10 -10.61 -0.19
N TRP A 218 11.96 -10.02 0.14
CA TRP A 218 11.16 -9.24 -0.80
C TRP A 218 11.97 -8.09 -1.38
N LEU A 219 12.65 -7.32 -0.53
CA LEU A 219 13.48 -6.19 -0.94
C LEU A 219 14.53 -6.64 -1.96
N LYS A 220 15.28 -7.71 -1.68
CA LYS A 220 16.27 -8.26 -2.62
C LYS A 220 15.67 -8.70 -3.96
N PHE A 221 14.45 -9.21 -3.93
CA PHE A 221 13.73 -9.66 -5.12
C PHE A 221 13.26 -8.46 -5.96
N ILE A 222 12.57 -7.50 -5.35
CA ILE A 222 11.92 -6.38 -6.06
C ILE A 222 12.91 -5.28 -6.43
N PHE A 223 14.05 -5.13 -5.74
CA PHE A 223 14.94 -3.99 -5.88
C PHE A 223 15.39 -3.71 -7.32
N LYS A 224 15.74 -4.75 -8.10
CA LYS A 224 16.12 -4.59 -9.51
C LYS A 224 14.97 -4.07 -10.37
N PHE A 225 13.75 -4.56 -10.11
CA PHE A 225 12.55 -4.12 -10.81
C PHE A 225 12.15 -2.70 -10.39
N TYR A 226 12.28 -2.37 -9.11
CA TYR A 226 12.07 -1.02 -8.60
C TYR A 226 13.02 -0.01 -9.27
N LEU A 227 14.31 -0.32 -9.40
CA LEU A 227 15.25 0.54 -10.12
C LEU A 227 14.87 0.74 -11.59
N TYR A 228 14.37 -0.31 -12.25
CA TYR A 228 13.84 -0.20 -13.60
C TYR A 228 12.64 0.75 -13.66
N LEU A 229 11.68 0.63 -12.74
CA LEU A 229 10.53 1.53 -12.63
C LEU A 229 10.95 2.98 -12.36
N MET A 230 11.92 3.20 -11.47
CA MET A 230 12.45 4.54 -11.17
C MET A 230 13.13 5.16 -12.39
N THR A 231 13.85 4.36 -13.17
CA THR A 231 14.50 4.82 -14.40
C THR A 231 13.47 5.18 -15.46
N LEU A 232 12.47 4.31 -15.69
CA LEU A 232 11.37 4.57 -16.62
C LEU A 232 10.57 5.81 -16.22
N SER A 233 10.32 5.98 -14.92
CA SER A 233 9.64 7.13 -14.34
C SER A 233 10.42 8.42 -14.56
N SER A 234 11.73 8.39 -14.35
CA SER A 234 12.62 9.54 -14.60
C SER A 234 12.58 9.96 -16.07
N ILE A 235 12.63 8.99 -16.99
CA ILE A 235 12.53 9.25 -18.43
C ILE A 235 11.16 9.87 -18.76
N MET A 236 10.08 9.32 -18.20
CA MET A 236 8.73 9.83 -18.42
C MET A 236 8.57 11.27 -17.92
N VAL A 237 9.05 11.58 -16.72
CA VAL A 237 9.02 12.94 -16.15
C VAL A 237 9.76 13.93 -17.05
N VAL A 238 10.93 13.54 -17.58
CA VAL A 238 11.70 14.38 -18.52
C VAL A 238 10.98 14.54 -19.84
N ILE A 239 10.37 13.48 -20.39
CA ILE A 239 9.61 13.56 -21.64
C ILE A 239 8.42 14.53 -21.49
N CYS A 240 7.72 14.50 -20.36
CA CYS A 240 6.59 15.40 -20.10
C CYS A 240 6.98 16.88 -20.11
N LEU A 241 8.25 17.25 -19.89
CA LEU A 241 8.72 18.63 -20.00
C LEU A 241 8.57 19.19 -21.43
N TYR A 242 8.57 18.33 -22.45
CA TYR A 242 8.41 18.73 -23.85
C TYR A 242 6.95 18.85 -24.30
N TRP A 243 6.00 18.43 -23.47
CA TRP A 243 4.57 18.37 -23.78
C TRP A 243 3.76 19.45 -23.03
N VAL A 244 4.46 20.38 -22.40
CA VAL A 244 3.93 21.51 -21.62
C VAL A 244 4.35 22.80 -22.30
#